data_AF-A0A838JT51-F1
#
_entry.id   AF-A0A838JT51-F1
#
_cell.length_a   1.000
_cell.length_b   1.000
_cell.length_c   1.000
_cell.angle_alpha   90.00
_cell.angle_beta   90.00
_cell.angle_gamma   90.00
#
_symmetry.space_group_name_H-M   'P 1'
#
loop_
_entity.id
_entity.type
_entity.pdbx_description
1 polymer ?
#
loop_
_entity_poly.entity_id
_entity_poly.type
_entity_poly.pdbx_seq_one_letter_code
_entity_poly.pdbx_strand_id
1 'polypeptide(L)'
;MELSRGEFIGMAGGAGVAAMLGLLPEQAQAHTNLPPSVTDAITHRVYDGVHGWTNWLRRNGVRGYFCETSWPNGAEGPRLYADGTSDIPQWNTLGRKVYSWLDAADVWATYWTAAATSGTSIFKVYTPTDFTVPYAKRVINHAYGQAAVIEAHPSTVYYKRGVNANGGELRLGIEDTFSNQNPGVYGQNYAYPIRASFDYLASRGHKVIRLPFRWERLQPTLYKSLSSVELGRLKTCVAAARAEGLGIILDPHNFGEYRVSGGVRKIGTPALPISAFKDLWMRLSRQFKDVPGIAGYQLMNEPRLMPGKAPVWEKASQAAVNAIRANGDKQRLMVAGYFEREGIQGNGVFTFVANHPTAWIKDPLRKVFYTTHGYWARSGSTYNDTNAYWKTEGY
;
A
#
# COMPACT_ATOMS: atom_id res chain seq x y z
N MET A 1 4.38 16.40 11.87
CA MET A 1 5.74 15.86 11.98
C MET A 1 5.61 14.40 11.58
N GLU A 2 6.11 13.99 10.40
CA GLU A 2 6.09 12.58 10.02
C GLU A 2 7.33 12.21 9.17
N LEU A 3 8.34 11.80 9.93
CA LEU A 3 9.18 10.62 9.80
C LEU A 3 10.07 10.49 8.53
N SER A 4 11.30 10.97 8.68
CA SER A 4 12.50 10.72 7.88
C SER A 4 12.83 9.23 7.76
N ARG A 5 13.80 8.90 6.89
CA ARG A 5 14.29 7.53 6.67
C ARG A 5 14.79 6.85 7.96
N GLY A 6 15.26 7.61 8.94
CA GLY A 6 15.61 7.12 10.28
C GLY A 6 14.38 6.88 11.17
N GLU A 7 13.30 7.62 10.96
CA GLU A 7 12.06 7.51 11.71
C GLU A 7 11.10 6.42 11.14
N PHE A 8 11.21 6.06 9.86
CA PHE A 8 10.58 4.85 9.32
C PHE A 8 11.30 3.56 9.81
N ILE A 9 12.62 3.65 10.02
CA ILE A 9 13.42 2.60 10.66
C ILE A 9 13.18 2.56 12.18
N GLY A 10 12.98 3.73 12.80
CA GLY A 10 12.73 3.93 14.23
C GLY A 10 11.29 3.66 14.69
N MET A 11 10.28 3.79 13.83
CA MET A 11 8.89 3.40 14.17
C MET A 11 8.72 1.91 14.46
N ALA A 12 9.63 1.10 13.94
CA ALA A 12 9.67 -0.31 14.25
C ALA A 12 10.75 -0.64 15.31
N GLY A 13 11.33 0.38 15.94
CA GLY A 13 12.39 0.29 16.95
C GLY A 13 12.19 1.11 18.23
N GLY A 14 11.00 1.66 18.52
CA GLY A 14 10.83 2.51 19.70
C GLY A 14 9.41 2.56 20.28
N ALA A 15 9.10 1.64 21.19
CA ALA A 15 8.21 1.87 22.34
C ALA A 15 8.39 0.72 23.33
N GLY A 16 8.85 1.03 24.54
CA GLY A 16 9.21 0.07 25.57
C GLY A 16 8.02 -0.74 26.11
N VAL A 17 8.19 -2.06 26.14
CA VAL A 17 8.16 -2.99 27.30
C VAL A 17 7.02 -2.91 28.35
N ALA A 18 6.06 -1.98 28.38
CA ALA A 18 5.16 -1.90 29.56
C ALA A 18 3.68 -1.49 29.34
N ALA A 19 3.09 -1.69 28.15
CA ALA A 19 1.65 -1.40 27.98
C ALA A 19 0.86 -2.38 27.09
N MET A 20 1.33 -3.61 26.87
CA MET A 20 0.61 -4.64 26.08
C MET A 20 -0.26 -5.55 26.94
N LEU A 21 -1.24 -4.99 27.66
CA LEU A 21 -2.29 -5.79 28.31
C LEU A 21 -3.71 -5.37 27.92
N GLY A 22 -3.88 -4.48 26.94
CA GLY A 22 -5.19 -4.06 26.46
C GLY A 22 -5.28 -4.12 24.95
N LEU A 23 -6.06 -5.08 24.45
CA LEU A 23 -6.62 -5.12 23.08
C LEU A 23 -5.73 -5.67 21.95
N LEU A 24 -4.89 -6.68 22.23
CA LEU A 24 -4.91 -7.81 21.28
C LEU A 24 -6.35 -8.34 21.33
N PRO A 25 -7.06 -8.53 20.19
CA PRO A 25 -8.34 -9.21 20.27
C PRO A 25 -8.12 -10.53 21.02
N GLU A 26 -9.11 -11.00 21.77
CA GLU A 26 -9.18 -12.31 22.45
C GLU A 26 -8.82 -13.53 21.55
N GLN A 27 -8.42 -13.29 20.30
CA GLN A 27 -8.15 -14.24 19.22
C GLN A 27 -6.89 -15.09 19.42
N ALA A 28 -5.78 -14.57 19.93
CA ALA A 28 -4.55 -15.37 20.05
C ALA A 28 -4.74 -16.61 20.95
N GLN A 29 -5.63 -16.54 21.94
CA GLN A 29 -5.98 -17.66 22.82
C GLN A 29 -7.20 -18.47 22.36
N ALA A 30 -7.94 -18.05 21.33
CA ALA A 30 -9.24 -18.65 20.96
C ALA A 30 -9.19 -19.68 19.81
N HIS A 31 -8.10 -19.76 19.06
CA HIS A 31 -8.02 -20.65 17.89
C HIS A 31 -7.62 -22.08 18.26
N THR A 32 -8.57 -22.86 18.77
CA THR A 32 -8.50 -24.33 18.66
C THR A 32 -8.81 -24.71 17.20
N ASN A 33 -8.02 -25.61 16.58
CA ASN A 33 -8.14 -26.05 15.17
C ASN A 33 -7.50 -25.15 14.08
N LEU A 34 -6.26 -24.70 14.28
CA LEU A 34 -5.48 -24.08 13.20
C LEU A 34 -5.21 -25.08 12.05
N PRO A 35 -5.21 -24.64 10.78
CA PRO A 35 -4.90 -25.54 9.68
C PRO A 35 -3.42 -25.97 9.72
N PRO A 36 -3.06 -27.14 9.15
CA PRO A 36 -1.69 -27.64 9.16
C PRO A 36 -0.65 -26.67 8.55
N SER A 37 -1.09 -25.71 7.73
CA SER A 37 -0.23 -24.66 7.18
C SER A 37 0.27 -23.66 8.24
N VAL A 38 -0.38 -23.57 9.40
CA VAL A 38 0.04 -22.69 10.51
C VAL A 38 1.02 -23.45 11.39
N THR A 39 2.31 -23.16 11.22
CA THR A 39 3.40 -23.99 11.75
C THR A 39 4.18 -23.34 12.88
N ASP A 40 4.00 -22.04 13.11
CA ASP A 40 4.71 -21.25 14.10
C ASP A 40 3.92 -19.98 14.45
N ALA A 41 4.35 -19.26 15.49
CA ALA A 41 3.65 -18.10 16.05
C ALA A 41 3.50 -16.95 15.05
N ILE A 42 4.55 -16.66 14.25
CA ILE A 42 4.45 -15.64 13.21
C ILE A 42 3.45 -16.05 12.12
N THR A 43 3.46 -17.32 11.67
CA THR A 43 2.49 -17.81 10.69
C THR A 43 1.07 -17.73 11.25
N HIS A 44 0.88 -18.08 12.52
CA HIS A 44 -0.42 -17.99 13.20
C HIS A 44 -0.94 -16.55 13.21
N ARG A 45 -0.09 -15.60 13.60
CA ARG A 45 -0.45 -14.18 13.54
C ARG A 45 -0.83 -13.73 12.13
N VAL A 46 -0.02 -14.03 11.13
CA VAL A 46 -0.29 -13.61 9.75
C VAL A 46 -1.57 -14.25 9.22
N TYR A 47 -1.81 -15.52 9.58
CA TYR A 47 -3.05 -16.22 9.29
C TYR A 47 -4.26 -15.47 9.85
N ASP A 48 -4.26 -15.11 11.13
CA ASP A 48 -5.36 -14.38 11.77
C ASP A 48 -5.67 -13.05 11.08
N GLY A 49 -4.63 -12.31 10.67
CA GLY A 49 -4.80 -11.09 9.91
C GLY A 49 -5.47 -11.35 8.55
N VAL A 50 -4.85 -12.19 7.72
CA VAL A 50 -5.32 -12.48 6.36
C VAL A 50 -6.71 -13.13 6.38
N HIS A 51 -6.92 -14.12 7.24
CA HIS A 51 -8.21 -14.82 7.37
C HIS A 51 -9.26 -13.97 8.05
N GLY A 52 -8.93 -13.22 9.10
CA GLY A 52 -9.86 -12.29 9.75
C GLY A 52 -10.42 -11.28 8.75
N TRP A 53 -9.56 -10.71 7.91
CA TRP A 53 -9.96 -9.74 6.89
C TRP A 53 -10.69 -10.37 5.69
N THR A 54 -10.22 -11.51 5.17
CA THR A 54 -10.94 -12.20 4.08
C THR A 54 -12.30 -12.74 4.52
N ASN A 55 -12.43 -13.19 5.77
CA ASN A 55 -13.73 -13.53 6.37
C ASN A 55 -14.63 -12.29 6.49
N TRP A 56 -14.08 -11.14 6.86
CA TRP A 56 -14.81 -9.88 6.86
C TRP A 56 -15.34 -9.54 5.46
N LEU A 57 -14.53 -9.68 4.41
CA LEU A 57 -14.97 -9.44 3.02
C LEU A 57 -16.13 -10.36 2.65
N ARG A 58 -16.03 -11.66 2.96
CA ARG A 58 -17.06 -12.67 2.68
C ARG A 58 -18.37 -12.35 3.40
N ARG A 59 -18.31 -12.07 4.71
CA ARG A 59 -19.50 -11.72 5.52
C ARG A 59 -20.22 -10.48 5.00
N ASN A 60 -19.48 -9.53 4.44
CA ASN A 60 -20.04 -8.31 3.88
C ASN A 60 -20.39 -8.42 2.39
N GLY A 61 -20.09 -9.53 1.72
CA GLY A 61 -20.36 -9.72 0.29
C GLY A 61 -19.62 -8.74 -0.63
N VAL A 62 -18.40 -8.36 -0.26
CA VAL A 62 -17.59 -7.35 -0.96
C VAL A 62 -16.25 -7.90 -1.44
N ARG A 63 -15.60 -7.20 -2.37
CA ARG A 63 -14.31 -7.61 -2.94
C ARG A 63 -13.15 -7.02 -2.18
N GLY A 64 -12.01 -7.71 -2.20
CA GLY A 64 -10.78 -7.29 -1.54
C GLY A 64 -9.65 -6.99 -2.51
N TYR A 65 -8.79 -6.06 -2.10
CA TYR A 65 -7.48 -5.84 -2.69
C TYR A 65 -6.44 -5.61 -1.59
N PHE A 66 -5.54 -6.58 -1.41
CA PHE A 66 -4.41 -6.53 -0.49
C PHE A 66 -3.29 -5.70 -1.13
N CYS A 67 -3.34 -4.37 -0.96
CA CYS A 67 -2.62 -3.44 -1.83
C CYS A 67 -1.15 -3.23 -1.47
N GLU A 68 -0.74 -3.59 -0.26
CA GLU A 68 0.67 -3.67 0.09
C GLU A 68 0.90 -4.90 0.94
N THR A 69 1.76 -5.80 0.46
CA THR A 69 2.37 -6.81 1.29
C THR A 69 3.87 -6.82 1.09
N SER A 70 4.63 -7.09 2.15
CA SER A 70 6.07 -7.28 2.01
C SER A 70 6.68 -8.15 3.11
N TRP A 71 7.85 -8.67 2.76
CA TRP A 71 8.77 -9.39 3.62
C TRP A 71 10.20 -9.24 3.05
N PRO A 72 11.24 -9.43 3.85
CA PRO A 72 12.63 -9.17 3.45
C PRO A 72 13.12 -9.95 2.22
N ASN A 73 14.07 -9.39 1.46
CA ASN A 73 14.82 -10.00 0.34
C ASN A 73 16.25 -10.43 0.67
N GLY A 74 16.86 -9.86 1.73
CA GLY A 74 18.27 -10.06 2.08
C GLY A 74 19.28 -9.30 1.21
N ALA A 75 18.82 -8.43 0.29
CA ALA A 75 19.63 -7.76 -0.73
C ALA A 75 20.59 -6.69 -0.21
N GLU A 76 20.43 -6.26 1.04
CA GLU A 76 21.11 -5.08 1.58
C GLU A 76 21.95 -5.40 2.82
N GLY A 77 22.40 -6.65 2.87
CA GLY A 77 22.95 -7.26 4.06
C GLY A 77 21.97 -8.33 4.52
N PRO A 78 22.34 -9.62 4.42
CA PRO A 78 21.50 -10.65 4.96
C PRO A 78 21.33 -10.42 6.47
N ARG A 79 20.09 -10.57 6.96
CA ARG A 79 19.88 -10.91 8.36
C ARG A 79 20.37 -12.34 8.52
N LEU A 80 21.69 -12.45 8.71
CA LEU A 80 22.34 -13.72 8.93
C LEU A 80 22.06 -14.15 10.35
N TYR A 81 21.72 -15.42 10.51
CA TYR A 81 21.89 -16.09 11.78
C TYR A 81 23.38 -16.14 12.15
N ALA A 82 23.68 -16.43 13.42
CA ALA A 82 25.06 -16.52 13.91
C ALA A 82 25.92 -17.54 13.13
N ASP A 83 25.28 -18.49 12.45
CA ASP A 83 25.90 -19.52 11.61
C ASP A 83 26.12 -19.09 10.14
N GLY A 84 25.78 -17.85 9.78
CA GLY A 84 25.93 -17.34 8.41
C GLY A 84 24.82 -17.79 7.44
N THR A 85 23.73 -18.39 7.93
CA THR A 85 22.56 -18.72 7.11
C THR A 85 21.56 -17.57 7.05
N SER A 86 20.73 -17.52 6.01
CA SER A 86 19.77 -16.44 5.76
C SER A 86 18.34 -16.88 6.11
N ASP A 87 17.56 -15.99 6.71
CA ASP A 87 16.14 -16.19 7.05
C ASP A 87 15.17 -16.05 5.85
N ILE A 88 15.69 -15.71 4.66
CA ILE A 88 14.89 -15.46 3.45
C ILE A 88 14.07 -16.66 2.99
N PRO A 89 14.55 -17.93 3.04
CA PRO A 89 13.71 -19.09 2.73
C PRO A 89 12.48 -19.21 3.65
N GLN A 90 12.60 -18.84 4.93
CA GLN A 90 11.47 -18.84 5.87
C GLN A 90 10.47 -17.73 5.52
N TRP A 91 10.96 -16.52 5.24
CA TRP A 91 10.11 -15.42 4.78
C TRP A 91 9.39 -15.74 3.47
N ASN A 92 10.09 -16.32 2.48
CA ASN A 92 9.47 -16.74 1.22
C ASN A 92 8.46 -17.87 1.43
N THR A 93 8.67 -18.76 2.41
CA THR A 93 7.70 -19.79 2.78
C THR A 93 6.43 -19.16 3.37
N LEU A 94 6.56 -18.19 4.26
CA LEU A 94 5.43 -17.42 4.78
C LEU A 94 4.72 -16.61 3.68
N GLY A 95 5.48 -15.97 2.78
CA GLY A 95 4.95 -15.26 1.62
C GLY A 95 4.10 -16.15 0.71
N ARG A 96 4.56 -17.38 0.42
CA ARG A 96 3.78 -18.39 -0.32
C ARG A 96 2.46 -18.70 0.37
N LYS A 97 2.45 -18.88 1.69
CA LYS A 97 1.21 -19.10 2.46
C LYS A 97 0.26 -17.92 2.33
N VAL A 98 0.75 -16.68 2.48
CA VAL A 98 -0.06 -15.46 2.31
C VAL A 98 -0.71 -15.42 0.93
N TYR A 99 0.06 -15.61 -0.14
CA TYR A 99 -0.49 -15.58 -1.50
C TYR A 99 -1.48 -16.73 -1.75
N SER A 100 -1.23 -17.95 -1.28
CA SER A 100 -2.20 -19.05 -1.35
C SER A 100 -3.52 -18.70 -0.64
N TRP A 101 -3.46 -18.05 0.52
CA TRP A 101 -4.67 -17.61 1.23
C TRP A 101 -5.42 -16.50 0.48
N LEU A 102 -4.70 -15.58 -0.16
CA LEU A 102 -5.31 -14.53 -0.98
C LEU A 102 -5.91 -15.08 -2.28
N ASP A 103 -5.27 -16.09 -2.90
CA ASP A 103 -5.79 -16.82 -4.05
C ASP A 103 -7.11 -17.53 -3.71
N ALA A 104 -7.13 -18.28 -2.60
CA ALA A 104 -8.32 -18.99 -2.12
C ALA A 104 -9.50 -18.06 -1.77
N ALA A 105 -9.23 -16.77 -1.54
CA ALA A 105 -10.23 -15.76 -1.22
C ALA A 105 -10.55 -14.82 -2.39
N ASP A 106 -10.04 -15.09 -3.60
CA ASP A 106 -10.22 -14.26 -4.81
C ASP A 106 -9.84 -12.77 -4.63
N VAL A 107 -8.84 -12.50 -3.78
CA VAL A 107 -8.41 -11.13 -3.47
C VAL A 107 -7.33 -10.69 -4.42
N TRP A 108 -7.44 -9.47 -4.96
CA TRP A 108 -6.34 -8.82 -5.68
C TRP A 108 -5.14 -8.58 -4.74
N ALA A 109 -3.92 -8.56 -5.26
CA ALA A 109 -2.74 -8.31 -4.43
C ALA A 109 -1.64 -7.57 -5.20
N THR A 110 -0.97 -6.64 -4.51
CA THR A 110 0.27 -6.02 -4.99
C THR A 110 1.32 -6.00 -3.90
N TYR A 111 2.57 -6.27 -4.30
CA TYR A 111 3.71 -6.27 -3.38
C TYR A 111 4.36 -4.87 -3.25
N TRP A 112 4.94 -4.55 -2.09
CA TRP A 112 5.52 -3.24 -1.74
C TRP A 112 7.07 -3.22 -1.84
N THR A 113 7.72 -3.47 -2.97
CA THR A 113 7.57 -2.55 -4.11
C THR A 113 8.61 -2.83 -5.19
N ALA A 114 8.30 -2.41 -6.41
CA ALA A 114 9.24 -2.14 -7.48
C ALA A 114 9.63 -0.65 -7.45
N ALA A 115 10.91 -0.33 -7.28
CA ALA A 115 11.34 1.07 -7.13
C ALA A 115 12.61 1.38 -7.92
N ALA A 116 12.58 2.47 -8.68
CA ALA A 116 13.73 2.97 -9.45
C ALA A 116 14.76 3.75 -8.60
N THR A 117 14.59 3.77 -7.27
CA THR A 117 15.50 4.46 -6.35
C THR A 117 16.71 3.60 -5.99
N SER A 118 17.86 4.23 -5.78
CA SER A 118 19.11 3.60 -5.32
C SER A 118 19.11 3.22 -3.84
N GLY A 119 18.03 3.52 -3.12
CA GLY A 119 17.95 3.33 -1.68
C GLY A 119 17.88 1.87 -1.23
N THR A 120 18.68 1.59 -0.21
CA THR A 120 18.52 0.71 0.94
C THR A 120 17.11 0.22 1.43
N SER A 121 16.21 -0.43 0.67
CA SER A 121 15.12 -1.20 1.31
C SER A 121 15.13 -2.71 1.04
N ILE A 122 15.22 -3.48 2.13
CA ILE A 122 15.08 -4.96 2.16
C ILE A 122 13.72 -5.47 1.69
N PHE A 123 12.76 -4.58 1.45
CA PHE A 123 11.42 -4.94 0.98
C PHE A 123 11.24 -4.71 -0.52
N LYS A 124 12.29 -4.34 -1.25
CA LYS A 124 12.20 -4.21 -2.71
C LYS A 124 12.15 -5.59 -3.36
N VAL A 125 11.20 -5.78 -4.28
CA VAL A 125 11.13 -7.00 -5.09
C VAL A 125 11.76 -6.80 -6.47
N TYR A 126 11.68 -5.59 -7.02
CA TYR A 126 12.30 -5.26 -8.30
C TYR A 126 13.01 -3.91 -8.25
N THR A 127 14.19 -3.84 -8.86
CA THR A 127 15.05 -2.66 -8.90
C THR A 127 15.74 -2.48 -10.25
N PRO A 128 16.33 -1.29 -10.51
CA PRO A 128 17.36 -1.13 -11.52
C PRO A 128 18.66 -1.82 -11.12
N THR A 129 19.41 -2.21 -12.14
CA THR A 129 20.82 -2.62 -12.02
C THR A 129 21.79 -1.45 -12.19
N ASP A 130 21.40 -0.42 -12.97
CA ASP A 130 22.20 0.77 -13.22
C ASP A 130 21.62 2.00 -12.52
N PHE A 131 22.36 2.53 -11.54
CA PHE A 131 22.01 3.74 -10.81
C PHE A 131 22.82 4.97 -11.24
N THR A 132 23.75 4.82 -12.19
CA THR A 132 24.55 5.92 -12.75
C THR A 132 23.72 6.80 -13.67
N VAL A 133 22.67 6.24 -14.28
CA VAL A 133 21.72 7.01 -15.09
C VAL A 133 20.78 7.86 -14.22
N PRO A 134 20.32 9.02 -14.75
CA PRO A 134 19.37 9.89 -14.06
C PRO A 134 18.13 9.13 -13.58
N TYR A 135 17.61 9.49 -12.41
CA TYR A 135 16.51 8.75 -11.77
C TYR A 135 15.30 8.55 -12.69
N ALA A 136 14.87 9.59 -13.42
CA ALA A 136 13.75 9.49 -14.36
C ALA A 136 14.00 8.59 -15.59
N LYS A 137 15.22 8.09 -15.79
CA LYS A 137 15.62 7.21 -16.89
C LYS A 137 15.94 5.78 -16.44
N ARG A 138 15.91 5.50 -15.13
CA ARG A 138 16.26 4.18 -14.59
C ARG A 138 15.21 3.14 -14.98
N VAL A 139 15.67 2.01 -15.51
CA VAL A 139 14.85 0.87 -15.88
C VAL A 139 14.83 -0.12 -14.72
N ILE A 140 13.65 -0.55 -14.28
CA ILE A 140 13.50 -1.66 -13.35
C ILE A 140 13.72 -2.94 -14.16
N ASN A 141 14.79 -3.68 -13.87
CA ASN A 141 15.22 -4.85 -14.65
C ASN A 141 15.89 -5.96 -13.82
N HIS A 142 15.81 -5.87 -12.49
CA HIS A 142 16.32 -6.87 -11.56
C HIS A 142 15.20 -7.36 -10.66
N ALA A 143 15.26 -8.64 -10.27
CA ALA A 143 14.31 -9.29 -9.38
C ALA A 143 15.02 -9.90 -8.17
N TYR A 144 14.44 -9.74 -6.98
CA TYR A 144 14.90 -10.38 -5.75
C TYR A 144 14.11 -11.65 -5.42
N GLY A 145 14.51 -12.37 -4.36
CA GLY A 145 13.94 -13.68 -4.01
C GLY A 145 12.43 -13.71 -3.80
N GLN A 146 11.79 -12.60 -3.42
CA GLN A 146 10.32 -12.54 -3.29
C GLN A 146 9.61 -12.58 -4.64
N ALA A 147 10.28 -12.21 -5.73
CA ALA A 147 9.71 -12.22 -7.08
C ALA A 147 9.22 -13.62 -7.43
N ALA A 148 10.04 -14.65 -7.20
CA ALA A 148 9.68 -16.04 -7.44
C ALA A 148 8.43 -16.49 -6.67
N VAL A 149 8.21 -15.96 -5.46
CA VAL A 149 6.98 -16.21 -4.70
C VAL A 149 5.79 -15.58 -5.40
N ILE A 150 5.84 -14.28 -5.71
CA ILE A 150 4.71 -13.55 -6.28
C ILE A 150 4.35 -14.08 -7.68
N GLU A 151 5.36 -14.41 -8.48
CA GLU A 151 5.22 -14.91 -9.85
C GLU A 151 4.62 -16.32 -9.93
N ALA A 152 4.78 -17.13 -8.87
CA ALA A 152 4.13 -18.43 -8.75
C ALA A 152 2.62 -18.34 -8.53
N HIS A 153 2.08 -17.15 -8.27
CA HIS A 153 0.66 -16.87 -8.08
C HIS A 153 0.15 -15.93 -9.18
N PRO A 154 -0.05 -16.41 -10.42
CA PRO A 154 -0.42 -15.56 -11.55
C PRO A 154 -1.83 -14.99 -11.41
N SER A 155 -2.08 -13.88 -12.12
CA SER A 155 -3.43 -13.29 -12.19
C SER A 155 -4.44 -14.25 -12.85
N THR A 156 -5.68 -14.22 -12.39
CA THR A 156 -6.80 -15.00 -12.96
C THR A 156 -7.88 -14.06 -13.52
N VAL A 157 -9.03 -14.62 -13.90
CA VAL A 157 -10.23 -13.83 -14.21
C VAL A 157 -10.83 -13.19 -12.95
N TYR A 158 -10.65 -13.81 -11.78
CA TYR A 158 -11.23 -13.37 -10.51
C TYR A 158 -10.36 -12.32 -9.80
N TYR A 159 -9.04 -12.50 -9.81
CA TYR A 159 -8.12 -11.60 -9.14
C TYR A 159 -6.92 -11.19 -9.98
N LYS A 160 -6.34 -10.03 -9.65
CA LYS A 160 -5.13 -9.52 -10.30
C LYS A 160 -3.95 -9.46 -9.31
N ARG A 161 -2.77 -9.70 -9.86
CA ARG A 161 -1.48 -9.75 -9.17
C ARG A 161 -0.56 -8.71 -9.81
N GLY A 162 0.25 -8.08 -8.98
CA GLY A 162 1.03 -6.94 -9.40
C GLY A 162 2.02 -6.45 -8.37
N VAL A 163 2.51 -5.24 -8.60
CA VAL A 163 3.42 -4.54 -7.70
C VAL A 163 3.05 -3.08 -7.55
N ASN A 164 3.45 -2.51 -6.43
CA ASN A 164 3.53 -1.06 -6.29
C ASN A 164 4.76 -0.59 -7.08
N ALA A 165 4.60 0.43 -7.92
CA ALA A 165 5.71 1.06 -8.62
C ALA A 165 5.97 2.42 -8.01
N ASN A 166 6.79 2.42 -6.95
CA ASN A 166 7.06 3.61 -6.16
C ASN A 166 7.91 4.61 -6.94
N GLY A 167 7.57 5.88 -6.81
CA GLY A 167 8.33 6.97 -7.38
C GLY A 167 7.62 8.31 -7.31
N GLY A 168 6.36 8.38 -7.75
CA GLY A 168 5.59 9.63 -7.85
C GLY A 168 5.22 10.25 -6.52
N GLU A 169 5.18 9.44 -5.46
CA GLU A 169 4.94 9.83 -4.08
C GLU A 169 6.19 10.25 -3.31
N LEU A 170 7.37 9.88 -3.81
CA LEU A 170 8.62 10.09 -3.08
C LEU A 170 8.98 11.56 -2.97
N ARG A 171 9.80 11.91 -1.99
CA ARG A 171 10.20 13.29 -1.69
C ARG A 171 11.68 13.32 -1.32
N LEU A 172 12.48 12.60 -2.11
CA LEU A 172 13.89 12.28 -1.84
C LEU A 172 14.69 13.56 -1.61
N GLY A 173 15.33 13.70 -0.46
CA GLY A 173 16.19 14.84 -0.12
C GLY A 173 15.43 16.13 0.23
N ILE A 174 14.09 16.08 0.31
CA ILE A 174 13.24 17.19 0.74
C ILE A 174 12.13 16.69 1.68
N GLU A 175 12.33 15.57 2.36
CA GLU A 175 11.31 14.91 3.18
C GLU A 175 10.64 15.85 4.18
N ASP A 176 11.46 16.66 4.87
CA ASP A 176 11.05 17.55 5.95
C ASP A 176 10.49 18.89 5.44
N THR A 177 10.85 19.26 4.21
CA THR A 177 10.46 20.55 3.60
C THR A 177 9.40 20.39 2.51
N PHE A 178 9.01 19.16 2.18
CA PHE A 178 8.01 18.88 1.15
C PHE A 178 6.63 19.44 1.54
N SER A 179 6.03 20.19 0.63
CA SER A 179 4.68 20.75 0.76
C SER A 179 4.07 21.06 -0.61
N ASN A 180 2.82 21.55 -0.64
CA ASN A 180 2.22 22.08 -1.85
C ASN A 180 2.94 23.31 -2.45
N GLN A 181 3.78 24.01 -1.67
CA GLN A 181 4.61 25.12 -2.14
C GLN A 181 6.04 24.70 -2.49
N ASN A 182 6.51 23.59 -1.91
CA ASN A 182 7.76 22.94 -2.25
C ASN A 182 7.50 21.49 -2.72
N PRO A 183 6.97 21.31 -3.95
CA PRO A 183 6.59 19.99 -4.46
C PRO A 183 7.79 19.10 -4.84
N GLY A 184 9.00 19.66 -4.87
CA GLY A 184 10.21 19.01 -5.37
C GLY A 184 10.32 19.00 -6.90
N VAL A 185 11.50 18.59 -7.36
CA VAL A 185 11.93 18.56 -8.75
C VAL A 185 11.78 17.14 -9.31
N TYR A 186 11.05 17.04 -10.43
CA TYR A 186 10.89 15.78 -11.15
C TYR A 186 12.24 15.29 -11.71
N GLY A 187 12.51 13.99 -11.58
CA GLY A 187 13.79 13.37 -11.93
C GLY A 187 14.88 13.52 -10.87
N GLN A 188 14.63 14.24 -9.78
CA GLN A 188 15.53 14.33 -8.63
C GLN A 188 14.84 13.81 -7.36
N ASN A 189 13.80 14.52 -6.90
CA ASN A 189 13.11 14.17 -5.65
C ASN A 189 12.04 13.08 -5.84
N TYR A 190 11.52 12.94 -7.06
CA TYR A 190 10.50 11.95 -7.46
C TYR A 190 10.57 11.70 -8.97
N ALA A 191 10.10 10.54 -9.42
CA ALA A 191 9.97 10.20 -10.84
C ALA A 191 8.90 9.13 -11.02
N TYR A 192 8.44 8.91 -12.24
CA TYR A 192 7.55 7.79 -12.57
C TYR A 192 8.31 6.70 -13.31
N PRO A 193 7.91 5.42 -13.20
CA PRO A 193 8.50 4.37 -14.02
C PRO A 193 8.33 4.65 -15.51
N ILE A 194 9.35 4.28 -16.29
CA ILE A 194 9.36 4.39 -17.74
C ILE A 194 8.86 3.11 -18.40
N ARG A 195 8.52 3.18 -19.69
CA ARG A 195 7.95 2.06 -20.46
C ARG A 195 8.77 0.77 -20.34
N ALA A 196 10.10 0.83 -20.42
CA ALA A 196 10.96 -0.35 -20.26
C ALA A 196 10.82 -1.03 -18.89
N SER A 197 10.55 -0.27 -17.82
CA SER A 197 10.24 -0.85 -16.51
C SER A 197 8.90 -1.60 -16.52
N PHE A 198 7.92 -1.10 -17.27
CA PHE A 198 6.63 -1.77 -17.43
C PHE A 198 6.72 -3.01 -18.30
N ASP A 199 7.52 -2.98 -19.38
CA ASP A 199 7.79 -4.14 -20.23
C ASP A 199 8.42 -5.27 -19.38
N TYR A 200 9.44 -4.94 -18.58
CA TYR A 200 10.02 -5.88 -17.63
C TYR A 200 8.97 -6.43 -16.65
N LEU A 201 8.19 -5.58 -15.98
CA LEU A 201 7.18 -6.06 -15.01
C LEU A 201 6.08 -6.90 -15.68
N ALA A 202 5.67 -6.57 -16.91
CA ALA A 202 4.72 -7.35 -17.68
C ALA A 202 5.29 -8.71 -18.09
N SER A 203 6.57 -8.78 -18.49
CA SER A 203 7.24 -10.04 -18.84
C SER A 203 7.44 -10.95 -17.63
N ARG A 204 7.48 -10.39 -16.40
CA ARG A 204 7.41 -11.14 -15.13
C ARG A 204 5.99 -11.57 -14.73
N GLY A 205 4.98 -11.35 -15.58
CA GLY A 205 3.61 -11.85 -15.37
C GLY A 205 2.67 -10.95 -14.58
N HIS A 206 3.13 -9.76 -14.14
CA HIS A 206 2.25 -8.79 -13.48
C HIS A 206 1.15 -8.29 -14.43
N LYS A 207 -0.02 -7.95 -13.89
CA LYS A 207 -1.15 -7.41 -14.67
C LYS A 207 -1.64 -6.05 -14.18
N VAL A 208 -1.33 -5.69 -12.94
CA VAL A 208 -1.68 -4.39 -12.39
C VAL A 208 -0.48 -3.75 -11.72
N ILE A 209 -0.41 -2.42 -11.81
CA ILE A 209 0.58 -1.61 -11.12
C ILE A 209 -0.16 -0.63 -10.24
N ARG A 210 0.13 -0.63 -8.94
CA ARG A 210 -0.27 0.46 -8.07
C ARG A 210 0.73 1.61 -8.22
N LEU A 211 0.22 2.79 -8.54
CA LEU A 211 1.00 3.98 -8.88
C LEU A 211 0.74 5.08 -7.85
N PRO A 212 1.55 5.13 -6.77
CA PRO A 212 1.51 6.21 -5.81
C PRO A 212 1.88 7.57 -6.40
N PHE A 213 1.17 8.62 -6.00
CA PHE A 213 1.49 10.01 -6.30
C PHE A 213 1.06 10.94 -5.15
N ARG A 214 1.54 12.19 -5.13
CA ARG A 214 1.15 13.19 -4.11
C ARG A 214 0.00 14.08 -4.57
N TRP A 215 -1.02 14.21 -3.72
CA TRP A 215 -2.09 15.19 -3.88
C TRP A 215 -1.54 16.60 -4.04
N GLU A 216 -0.56 17.00 -3.22
CA GLU A 216 0.05 18.33 -3.21
C GLU A 216 0.73 18.69 -4.54
N ARG A 217 1.26 17.69 -5.26
CA ARG A 217 1.83 17.89 -6.61
C ARG A 217 0.75 17.99 -7.66
N LEU A 218 -0.26 17.12 -7.56
CA LEU A 218 -1.32 17.04 -8.57
C LEU A 218 -2.32 18.18 -8.46
N GLN A 219 -2.68 18.63 -7.26
CA GLN A 219 -3.57 19.76 -7.01
C GLN A 219 -2.94 20.70 -5.96
N PRO A 220 -2.03 21.60 -6.38
CA PRO A 220 -1.28 22.45 -5.44
C PRO A 220 -2.13 23.43 -4.62
N THR A 221 -3.33 23.75 -5.09
CA THR A 221 -4.30 24.57 -4.38
C THR A 221 -5.65 23.85 -4.35
N LEU A 222 -6.16 23.59 -3.15
CA LEU A 222 -7.47 22.93 -2.95
C LEU A 222 -8.56 23.66 -3.74
N TYR A 223 -9.50 22.91 -4.32
CA TYR A 223 -10.60 23.42 -5.16
C TYR A 223 -10.20 24.11 -6.47
N LYS A 224 -8.89 24.19 -6.78
CA LYS A 224 -8.41 24.69 -8.08
C LYS A 224 -8.07 23.54 -9.01
N SER A 225 -7.74 23.90 -10.25
CA SER A 225 -7.36 22.95 -11.29
C SER A 225 -6.20 22.06 -10.86
N LEU A 226 -6.17 20.86 -11.42
CA LEU A 226 -4.99 20.01 -11.31
C LEU A 226 -3.83 20.67 -12.05
N SER A 227 -2.61 20.49 -11.56
CA SER A 227 -1.37 20.85 -12.25
C SER A 227 -1.34 20.14 -13.60
N SER A 228 -1.33 20.92 -14.69
CA SER A 228 -1.32 20.37 -16.05
C SER A 228 -0.05 19.55 -16.32
N VAL A 229 1.09 20.02 -15.78
CA VAL A 229 2.38 19.34 -15.90
C VAL A 229 2.35 17.99 -15.19
N GLU A 230 1.91 17.96 -13.94
CA GLU A 230 1.91 16.71 -13.17
C GLU A 230 0.86 15.72 -13.68
N LEU A 231 -0.31 16.21 -14.08
CA LEU A 231 -1.33 15.41 -14.73
C LEU A 231 -0.82 14.82 -16.06
N GLY A 232 -0.05 15.58 -16.84
CA GLY A 232 0.57 15.11 -18.08
C GLY A 232 1.56 13.97 -17.85
N ARG A 233 2.37 14.04 -16.78
CA ARG A 233 3.28 12.95 -16.38
C ARG A 233 2.50 11.71 -15.97
N LEU A 234 1.45 11.87 -15.17
CA LEU A 234 0.62 10.76 -14.72
C LEU A 234 -0.06 10.06 -15.90
N LYS A 235 -0.63 10.83 -16.85
CA LYS A 235 -1.22 10.28 -18.09
C LYS A 235 -0.19 9.58 -18.98
N THR A 236 1.01 10.13 -19.09
CA THR A 236 2.12 9.49 -19.83
C THR A 236 2.50 8.15 -19.22
N CYS A 237 2.60 8.10 -17.88
CA CYS A 237 2.89 6.87 -17.16
C CYS A 237 1.79 5.81 -17.35
N VAL A 238 0.51 6.22 -17.28
CA VAL A 238 -0.65 5.34 -17.56
C VAL A 238 -0.60 4.79 -19.00
N ALA A 239 -0.30 5.64 -19.98
CA ALA A 239 -0.18 5.22 -21.37
C ALA A 239 0.99 4.23 -21.58
N ALA A 240 2.13 4.47 -20.93
CA ALA A 240 3.29 3.58 -20.99
C ALA A 240 2.98 2.20 -20.40
N ALA A 241 2.31 2.13 -19.24
CA ALA A 241 1.91 0.86 -18.65
C ALA A 241 0.88 0.12 -19.53
N ARG A 242 -0.11 0.85 -20.06
CA ARG A 242 -1.12 0.29 -20.97
C ARG A 242 -0.49 -0.32 -22.22
N ALA A 243 0.55 0.31 -22.78
CA ALA A 243 1.24 -0.21 -23.96
C ALA A 243 1.83 -1.61 -23.73
N GLU A 244 2.13 -1.95 -22.48
CA GLU A 244 2.64 -3.27 -22.05
C GLU A 244 1.53 -4.18 -21.49
N GLY A 245 0.26 -3.83 -21.70
CA GLY A 245 -0.90 -4.60 -21.24
C GLY A 245 -1.14 -4.54 -19.74
N LEU A 246 -0.51 -3.61 -19.02
CA LEU A 246 -0.69 -3.41 -17.58
C LEU A 246 -1.83 -2.42 -17.30
N GLY A 247 -2.57 -2.70 -16.22
CA GLY A 247 -3.55 -1.77 -15.67
C GLY A 247 -2.98 -0.94 -14.52
N ILE A 248 -3.22 0.37 -14.49
CA ILE A 248 -2.81 1.27 -13.41
C ILE A 248 -3.90 1.40 -12.35
N ILE A 249 -3.50 1.30 -11.09
CA ILE A 249 -4.26 1.72 -9.92
C ILE A 249 -3.69 3.06 -9.46
N LEU A 250 -4.45 4.14 -9.61
CA LEU A 250 -4.05 5.47 -9.18
C LEU A 250 -4.22 5.61 -7.66
N ASP A 251 -3.17 6.04 -6.96
CA ASP A 251 -3.13 6.12 -5.50
C ASP A 251 -2.61 7.49 -5.01
N PRO A 252 -3.49 8.41 -4.56
CA PRO A 252 -3.07 9.56 -3.78
C PRO A 252 -2.48 9.05 -2.45
N HIS A 253 -1.17 9.13 -2.35
CA HIS A 253 -0.40 8.50 -1.29
C HIS A 253 -0.26 9.43 -0.09
N ASN A 254 -1.41 9.76 0.51
CA ASN A 254 -1.57 10.97 1.31
C ASN A 254 -2.02 10.76 2.75
N PHE A 255 -2.22 9.53 3.25
CA PHE A 255 -2.43 9.24 4.68
C PHE A 255 -3.61 9.97 5.35
N GLY A 256 -4.59 10.44 4.57
CA GLY A 256 -5.68 11.29 5.07
C GLY A 256 -5.25 12.74 5.36
N GLU A 257 -4.12 13.18 4.80
CA GLU A 257 -3.53 14.50 5.00
C GLU A 257 -3.18 15.24 3.69
N TYR A 258 -3.02 16.55 3.81
CA TYR A 258 -2.53 17.45 2.78
C TYR A 258 -1.44 18.35 3.37
N ARG A 259 -0.23 18.29 2.82
CA ARG A 259 0.95 19.00 3.30
C ARG A 259 1.00 20.42 2.75
N VAL A 260 1.18 21.36 3.67
CA VAL A 260 1.34 22.78 3.38
C VAL A 260 2.64 23.28 3.99
N SER A 261 3.11 24.45 3.56
CA SER A 261 4.24 25.09 4.24
C SER A 261 3.91 25.26 5.73
N GLY A 262 4.79 24.76 6.60
CA GLY A 262 4.61 24.79 8.05
C GLY A 262 3.77 23.67 8.68
N GLY A 263 3.29 22.67 7.93
CA GLY A 263 2.65 21.51 8.56
C GLY A 263 1.75 20.65 7.67
N VAL A 264 0.84 19.92 8.32
CA VAL A 264 -0.11 19.02 7.67
C VAL A 264 -1.53 19.40 8.05
N ARG A 265 -2.44 19.34 7.07
CA ARG A 265 -3.88 19.47 7.29
C ARG A 265 -4.50 18.09 7.20
N LYS A 266 -5.42 17.75 8.11
CA LYS A 266 -6.06 16.42 8.17
C LYS A 266 -7.49 16.48 7.67
N ILE A 267 -7.92 15.47 6.91
CA ILE A 267 -9.28 15.40 6.38
C ILE A 267 -10.27 15.44 7.55
N GLY A 268 -11.31 16.26 7.43
CA GLY A 268 -12.33 16.47 8.46
C GLY A 268 -12.08 17.69 9.35
N THR A 269 -10.92 18.33 9.24
CA THR A 269 -10.69 19.66 9.85
C THR A 269 -11.27 20.78 9.00
N PRO A 270 -11.51 21.99 9.54
CA PRO A 270 -11.87 23.17 8.74
C PRO A 270 -10.83 23.51 7.66
N ALA A 271 -9.55 23.20 7.90
CA ALA A 271 -8.46 23.48 6.96
C ALA A 271 -8.38 22.46 5.80
N LEU A 272 -8.93 21.26 5.98
CA LEU A 272 -9.06 20.22 4.96
C LEU A 272 -10.40 19.50 5.13
N PRO A 273 -11.53 20.15 4.80
CA PRO A 273 -12.84 19.56 4.96
C PRO A 273 -13.04 18.41 3.95
N ILE A 274 -13.99 17.52 4.22
CA ILE A 274 -14.32 16.38 3.34
C ILE A 274 -14.59 16.84 1.89
N SER A 275 -15.17 18.02 1.71
CA SER A 275 -15.42 18.62 0.39
C SER A 275 -14.16 18.82 -0.45
N ALA A 276 -12.99 19.03 0.16
CA ALA A 276 -11.73 19.16 -0.57
C ALA A 276 -11.29 17.82 -1.16
N PHE A 277 -11.42 16.73 -0.39
CA PHE A 277 -11.13 15.38 -0.86
C PHE A 277 -12.12 14.93 -1.95
N LYS A 278 -13.40 15.27 -1.77
CA LYS A 278 -14.44 15.10 -2.81
C LYS A 278 -14.08 15.82 -4.10
N ASP A 279 -13.60 17.07 -4.02
CA ASP A 279 -13.22 17.88 -5.19
C ASP A 279 -12.01 17.29 -5.93
N LEU A 280 -10.98 16.82 -5.22
CA LEU A 280 -9.87 16.08 -5.84
C LEU A 280 -10.39 14.93 -6.70
N TRP A 281 -11.23 14.07 -6.12
CA TRP A 281 -11.73 12.88 -6.81
C TRP A 281 -12.69 13.19 -7.95
N MET A 282 -13.51 14.23 -7.83
CA MET A 282 -14.30 14.75 -8.95
C MET A 282 -13.39 15.14 -10.13
N ARG A 283 -12.28 15.83 -9.86
CA ARG A 283 -11.34 16.27 -10.91
C ARG A 283 -10.58 15.10 -11.53
N LEU A 284 -10.07 14.18 -10.71
CA LEU A 284 -9.42 12.96 -11.18
C LEU A 284 -10.36 12.14 -12.07
N SER A 285 -11.60 11.92 -11.61
CA SER A 285 -12.61 11.19 -12.39
C SER A 285 -12.85 11.84 -13.76
N ARG A 286 -12.97 13.17 -13.84
CA ARG A 286 -13.10 13.87 -15.14
C ARG A 286 -11.92 13.63 -16.08
N GLN A 287 -10.72 13.44 -15.54
CA GLN A 287 -9.51 13.23 -16.33
C GLN A 287 -9.28 11.77 -16.76
N PHE A 288 -9.81 10.81 -16.01
CA PHE A 288 -9.44 9.39 -16.15
C PHE A 288 -10.61 8.45 -16.44
N LYS A 289 -11.88 8.88 -16.35
CA LYS A 289 -13.05 7.99 -16.52
C LYS A 289 -13.03 7.20 -17.84
N ASP A 290 -12.60 7.83 -18.93
CA ASP A 290 -12.54 7.27 -20.28
C ASP A 290 -11.11 6.95 -20.72
N VAL A 291 -10.13 7.06 -19.81
CA VAL A 291 -8.74 6.73 -20.11
C VAL A 291 -8.56 5.21 -20.05
N PRO A 292 -8.20 4.56 -21.17
CA PRO A 292 -7.92 3.12 -21.16
C PRO A 292 -6.66 2.83 -20.35
N GLY A 293 -6.59 1.65 -19.74
CA GLY A 293 -5.47 1.23 -18.90
C GLY A 293 -5.63 1.58 -17.41
N ILE A 294 -6.73 2.23 -17.00
CA ILE A 294 -7.07 2.34 -15.57
C ILE A 294 -7.68 1.02 -15.09
N ALA A 295 -7.05 0.39 -14.10
CA ALA A 295 -7.57 -0.79 -13.40
C ALA A 295 -8.48 -0.41 -12.22
N GLY A 296 -8.21 0.73 -11.58
CA GLY A 296 -9.02 1.27 -10.50
C GLY A 296 -8.43 2.53 -9.87
N TYR A 297 -9.17 3.08 -8.91
CA TYR A 297 -8.78 4.24 -8.12
C TYR A 297 -8.65 3.84 -6.65
N GLN A 298 -7.42 3.82 -6.12
CA GLN A 298 -7.19 3.76 -4.68
C GLN A 298 -7.47 5.14 -4.10
N LEU A 299 -8.53 5.25 -3.29
CA LEU A 299 -9.03 6.56 -2.87
C LEU A 299 -8.04 7.33 -2.01
N MET A 300 -7.30 6.61 -1.17
CA MET A 300 -6.29 7.16 -0.26
C MET A 300 -5.39 6.04 0.23
N ASN A 301 -4.08 6.27 0.29
CA ASN A 301 -3.16 5.41 1.03
C ASN A 301 -3.32 5.61 2.55
N GLU A 302 -3.49 4.53 3.31
CA GLU A 302 -3.39 4.48 4.79
C GLU A 302 -3.95 5.70 5.54
N PRO A 303 -5.25 6.01 5.44
CA PRO A 303 -5.85 7.13 6.16
C PRO A 303 -5.67 6.95 7.68
N ARG A 304 -5.04 7.92 8.34
CA ARG A 304 -4.68 7.87 9.77
C ARG A 304 -4.57 9.26 10.39
N LEU A 305 -4.54 9.33 11.71
CA LEU A 305 -4.43 10.56 12.49
C LEU A 305 -5.45 11.65 12.08
N MET A 306 -6.64 11.23 11.65
CA MET A 306 -7.73 12.13 11.30
C MET A 306 -8.57 12.43 12.54
N PRO A 307 -9.02 13.69 12.76
CA PRO A 307 -10.00 13.96 13.80
C PRO A 307 -11.27 13.15 13.53
N GLY A 308 -11.82 12.55 14.57
CA GLY A 308 -12.98 11.65 14.43
C GLY A 308 -12.68 10.29 13.78
N LYS A 309 -11.39 9.97 13.52
CA LYS A 309 -10.87 8.63 13.17
C LYS A 309 -11.65 7.94 12.04
N ALA A 310 -11.94 6.64 12.19
CA ALA A 310 -12.63 5.81 11.21
C ALA A 310 -13.97 6.40 10.72
N PRO A 311 -14.91 6.86 11.57
CA PRO A 311 -16.17 7.49 11.10
C PRO A 311 -15.99 8.67 10.15
N VAL A 312 -14.96 9.49 10.34
CA VAL A 312 -14.67 10.62 9.42
C VAL A 312 -14.11 10.13 8.11
N TRP A 313 -13.25 9.11 8.14
CA TRP A 313 -12.76 8.46 6.92
C TRP A 313 -13.89 7.78 6.12
N GLU A 314 -14.84 7.12 6.78
CA GLU A 314 -15.98 6.50 6.12
C GLU A 314 -16.83 7.53 5.38
N LYS A 315 -17.11 8.68 6.01
CA LYS A 315 -17.80 9.81 5.37
C LYS A 315 -17.01 10.39 4.20
N ALA A 316 -15.69 10.55 4.36
CA ALA A 316 -14.83 11.11 3.32
C ALA A 316 -14.74 10.22 2.08
N SER A 317 -14.51 8.92 2.28
CA SER A 317 -14.45 7.92 1.22
C SER A 317 -15.79 7.79 0.49
N GLN A 318 -16.91 7.75 1.21
CA GLN A 318 -18.24 7.75 0.57
C GLN A 318 -18.49 9.01 -0.26
N ALA A 319 -18.07 10.19 0.22
CA ALA A 319 -18.23 11.43 -0.53
C ALA A 319 -17.45 11.42 -1.85
N ALA A 320 -16.23 10.85 -1.85
CA ALA A 320 -15.44 10.64 -3.06
C ALA A 320 -16.12 9.65 -4.03
N VAL A 321 -16.62 8.50 -3.53
CA VAL A 321 -17.40 7.54 -4.33
C VAL A 321 -18.58 8.22 -5.01
N ASN A 322 -19.37 8.99 -4.26
CA ASN A 322 -20.53 9.71 -4.79
C ASN A 322 -20.13 10.70 -5.89
N ALA A 323 -19.05 11.46 -5.71
CA ALA A 323 -18.57 12.42 -6.71
C ALA A 323 -18.08 11.74 -7.99
N ILE A 324 -17.38 10.61 -7.87
CA ILE A 324 -16.92 9.83 -9.02
C ILE A 324 -18.12 9.27 -9.79
N ARG A 325 -19.09 8.66 -9.10
CA ARG A 325 -20.29 8.10 -9.74
C ARG A 325 -21.18 9.16 -10.36
N ALA A 326 -21.31 10.34 -9.75
CA ALA A 326 -22.06 11.47 -10.31
C ALA A 326 -21.46 11.97 -11.64
N ASN A 327 -20.18 11.72 -11.91
CA ASN A 327 -19.51 12.03 -13.18
C ASN A 327 -19.71 10.94 -14.26
N GLY A 328 -20.53 9.91 -13.98
CA GLY A 328 -20.77 8.76 -14.87
C GLY A 328 -19.60 7.78 -14.93
N ASP A 329 -18.62 7.91 -14.04
CA ASP A 329 -17.40 7.12 -14.05
C ASP A 329 -17.66 5.70 -13.50
N LYS A 330 -17.28 4.69 -14.30
CA LYS A 330 -17.56 3.27 -14.05
C LYS A 330 -16.34 2.48 -13.56
N GLN A 331 -15.24 3.16 -13.23
CA GLN A 331 -14.01 2.52 -12.76
C GLN A 331 -14.21 1.83 -11.40
N ARG A 332 -13.37 0.83 -11.10
CA ARG A 332 -13.30 0.19 -9.78
C ARG A 332 -12.80 1.20 -8.75
N LEU A 333 -13.40 1.20 -7.56
CA LEU A 333 -13.02 2.08 -6.46
C LEU A 333 -12.43 1.25 -5.35
N MET A 334 -11.20 1.55 -4.97
CA MET A 334 -10.43 0.83 -3.98
C MET A 334 -10.37 1.70 -2.71
N VAL A 335 -10.89 1.18 -1.60
CA VAL A 335 -11.20 1.94 -0.39
C VAL A 335 -10.43 1.34 0.79
N ALA A 336 -9.42 2.06 1.27
CA ALA A 336 -8.65 1.67 2.45
C ALA A 336 -9.50 1.61 3.72
N GLY A 337 -9.11 0.76 4.66
CA GLY A 337 -9.51 0.91 6.06
C GLY A 337 -8.73 2.05 6.74
N TYR A 338 -9.26 2.54 7.85
CA TYR A 338 -8.56 3.47 8.73
C TYR A 338 -7.39 2.74 9.40
N PHE A 339 -6.19 3.28 9.25
CA PHE A 339 -4.92 2.58 9.47
C PHE A 339 -4.39 2.70 10.91
N GLU A 340 -5.21 3.15 11.83
CA GLU A 340 -4.79 3.43 13.20
C GLU A 340 -5.84 2.96 14.20
N ARG A 341 -5.40 2.23 15.22
CA ARG A 341 -6.18 1.93 16.42
C ARG A 341 -5.24 1.82 17.60
N GLU A 342 -5.62 2.41 18.71
CA GLU A 342 -4.90 2.25 19.97
C GLU A 342 -4.80 0.76 20.34
N GLY A 343 -3.63 0.32 20.78
CA GLY A 343 -3.34 -1.09 21.05
C GLY A 343 -3.03 -1.97 19.83
N ILE A 344 -3.21 -1.48 18.59
CA ILE A 344 -2.90 -2.24 17.36
C ILE A 344 -1.90 -1.45 16.52
N GLN A 345 -0.61 -1.79 16.64
CA GLN A 345 0.45 -1.11 15.89
C GLN A 345 0.88 -1.88 14.64
N GLY A 346 1.16 -1.14 13.58
CA GLY A 346 2.08 -1.55 12.51
C GLY A 346 1.54 -2.48 11.43
N ASN A 347 0.23 -2.77 11.36
CA ASN A 347 -0.30 -3.61 10.29
C ASN A 347 -1.80 -3.38 9.99
N GLY A 348 -2.08 -2.85 8.79
CA GLY A 348 -3.42 -2.42 8.35
C GLY A 348 -4.48 -3.50 8.38
N VAL A 349 -4.12 -4.77 8.19
CA VAL A 349 -5.08 -5.88 8.17
C VAL A 349 -5.81 -6.04 9.50
N PHE A 350 -5.11 -5.82 10.61
CA PHE A 350 -5.70 -5.91 11.94
C PHE A 350 -6.49 -4.64 12.29
N THR A 351 -5.94 -3.46 12.00
CA THR A 351 -6.66 -2.20 12.26
C THR A 351 -7.93 -2.11 11.41
N PHE A 352 -7.94 -2.65 10.19
CA PHE A 352 -9.10 -2.65 9.31
C PHE A 352 -10.30 -3.32 9.98
N VAL A 353 -10.17 -4.61 10.34
CA VAL A 353 -11.28 -5.40 10.87
C VAL A 353 -11.77 -4.82 12.20
N ALA A 354 -10.81 -4.33 12.99
CA ALA A 354 -11.04 -3.68 14.26
C ALA A 354 -11.81 -2.35 14.15
N ASN A 355 -11.49 -1.52 13.16
CA ASN A 355 -12.08 -0.20 12.99
C ASN A 355 -13.40 -0.21 12.21
N HIS A 356 -13.60 -1.21 11.36
CA HIS A 356 -14.73 -1.27 10.43
C HIS A 356 -15.46 -2.62 10.56
N PRO A 357 -16.38 -2.79 11.52
CA PRO A 357 -17.07 -4.06 11.71
C PRO A 357 -17.98 -4.42 10.52
N THR A 358 -18.43 -3.44 9.74
CA THR A 358 -19.30 -3.63 8.56
C THR A 358 -18.82 -2.80 7.37
N ALA A 359 -19.13 -3.25 6.16
CA ALA A 359 -18.87 -2.48 4.95
C ALA A 359 -19.76 -1.23 4.93
N TRP A 360 -19.15 -0.06 4.68
CA TRP A 360 -19.85 1.23 4.77
C TRP A 360 -20.15 1.89 3.41
N ILE A 361 -19.40 1.52 2.36
CA ILE A 361 -19.55 2.13 1.05
C ILE A 361 -20.81 1.63 0.32
N LYS A 362 -21.63 2.59 -0.07
CA LYS A 362 -22.76 2.42 -1.00
C LYS A 362 -22.31 2.85 -2.39
N ASP A 363 -22.10 1.89 -3.28
CA ASP A 363 -21.81 2.12 -4.71
C ASP A 363 -22.89 1.45 -5.57
N PRO A 364 -23.68 2.22 -6.36
CA PRO A 364 -24.71 1.66 -7.22
C PRO A 364 -24.16 0.67 -8.27
N LEU A 365 -22.87 0.76 -8.62
CA LEU A 365 -22.24 -0.16 -9.56
C LEU A 365 -21.68 -1.42 -8.91
N ARG A 366 -21.64 -1.50 -7.57
CA ARG A 366 -21.04 -2.60 -6.80
C ARG A 366 -19.61 -2.95 -7.25
N LYS A 367 -18.82 -1.92 -7.63
CA LYS A 367 -17.42 -2.06 -8.09
C LYS A 367 -16.42 -1.56 -7.04
N VAL A 368 -16.73 -1.77 -5.77
CA VAL A 368 -15.88 -1.39 -4.64
C VAL A 368 -15.02 -2.57 -4.23
N PHE A 369 -13.75 -2.27 -3.98
CA PHE A 369 -12.76 -3.18 -3.41
C PHE A 369 -12.28 -2.55 -2.11
N TYR A 370 -12.47 -3.23 -0.98
CA TYR A 370 -11.84 -2.78 0.26
C TYR A 370 -10.37 -3.16 0.24
N THR A 371 -9.54 -2.28 0.79
CA THR A 371 -8.09 -2.46 0.74
C THR A 371 -7.45 -2.45 2.10
N THR A 372 -6.38 -3.24 2.22
CA THR A 372 -5.58 -3.36 3.42
C THR A 372 -4.13 -3.61 3.07
N HIS A 373 -3.24 -3.35 4.03
CA HIS A 373 -1.81 -3.67 3.96
C HIS A 373 -1.43 -4.75 4.97
N GLY A 374 -0.29 -5.39 4.73
CA GLY A 374 0.24 -6.48 5.54
C GLY A 374 1.76 -6.56 5.48
N TYR A 375 2.39 -6.14 6.59
CA TYR A 375 3.83 -6.15 6.78
C TYR A 375 4.18 -7.19 7.85
N TRP A 376 4.97 -8.20 7.47
CA TRP A 376 5.13 -9.40 8.30
C TRP A 376 6.40 -9.40 9.15
N ALA A 377 7.43 -8.68 8.72
CA ALA A 377 8.68 -8.56 9.46
C ALA A 377 8.63 -7.44 10.49
N ARG A 378 9.24 -7.70 11.66
CA ARG A 378 9.65 -6.63 12.58
C ARG A 378 10.96 -6.01 12.08
N SER A 379 11.13 -4.70 12.30
CA SER A 379 12.36 -4.00 11.90
C SER A 379 13.54 -4.52 12.69
N GLY A 380 14.68 -4.67 12.00
CA GLY A 380 15.91 -5.18 12.61
C GLY A 380 15.88 -6.65 13.04
N SER A 381 14.74 -7.34 13.01
CA SER A 381 14.57 -8.70 13.57
C SER A 381 14.59 -9.80 12.51
N THR A 382 15.33 -10.89 12.72
CA THR A 382 15.24 -12.09 11.86
C THR A 382 13.82 -12.71 11.89
N TYR A 383 13.58 -13.70 11.03
CA TYR A 383 12.36 -14.53 11.13
C TYR A 383 12.22 -15.14 12.53
N ASN A 384 13.29 -15.69 13.10
CA ASN A 384 13.24 -16.35 14.41
C ASN A 384 12.97 -15.34 15.54
N ASP A 385 13.58 -14.15 15.49
CA ASP A 385 13.31 -13.09 16.47
C ASP A 385 11.86 -12.62 16.40
N THR A 386 11.33 -12.49 15.18
CA THR A 386 9.93 -12.12 14.96
C THR A 386 9.01 -13.21 15.48
N ASN A 387 9.33 -14.47 15.22
CA ASN A 387 8.55 -15.61 15.70
C ASN A 387 8.58 -15.76 17.22
N ALA A 388 9.77 -15.65 17.84
CA ALA A 388 9.94 -15.72 19.29
C ALA A 388 9.15 -14.62 19.98
N TYR A 389 9.15 -13.40 19.43
CA TYR A 389 8.32 -12.32 19.92
C TYR A 389 6.82 -12.64 19.86
N TRP A 390 6.30 -13.12 18.72
CA TRP A 390 4.87 -13.44 18.66
C TRP A 390 4.49 -14.58 19.60
N LYS A 391 5.41 -15.51 19.88
CA LYS A 391 5.21 -16.51 20.92
C LYS A 391 5.06 -15.90 22.32
N THR A 392 5.80 -14.84 22.65
CA THR A 392 5.63 -14.13 23.94
C THR A 392 4.32 -13.34 23.99
N GLU A 393 3.77 -12.94 22.84
CA GLU A 393 2.46 -12.30 22.71
C GLU A 393 1.29 -13.30 22.68
N GLY A 394 1.58 -14.60 22.86
CA GLY A 394 0.56 -15.65 22.98
C GLY A 394 0.15 -16.34 21.69
N TYR A 395 0.91 -16.19 20.60
CA TYR A 395 0.69 -16.90 19.32
C TYR A 395 1.37 -18.26 19.20
#